data_AF-A0A1A8F1P3-F1
#
_entry.id   AF-A0A1A8F1P3-F1
#
_cell.length_a   1.000
_cell.length_b   1.000
_cell.length_c   1.000
_cell.angle_alpha   90.00
_cell.angle_beta   90.00
_cell.angle_gamma   90.00
#
_symmetry.space_group_name_H-M   'P 1'
#
loop_
_entity.id
_entity.type
_entity.pdbx_description
1 polymer ?
#
loop_
_entity_poly.entity_id
_entity_poly.type
_entity_poly.pdbx_seq_one_letter_code
_entity_poly.pdbx_strand_id
1 'polypeptide(L)'
;AQTLVEHVVADAGAFLKKTPLQDIGRNIYTLRDVVDEIRDKPTRRSLACLPYQLHFKDPHPEHVRYVSEFSKKTGDYPSLSSTDIKVLALTYQLHLEHVGSQHLKKEPERKVNIQSTQRHPEAPVNIAGFHFPSQRPADGRQKTAERQTSNQSSTEQFNSFQFWRDPLLTISDDLLDLLGPMEASGPNREQGEPQMSSETTDTEHFNSFQFWREPVPSIDEDLLALLDEGGASPQTETTVSGDEDKENEPEEEDDEDDGGGWITPGNIKQVKMDSADWTVPADVIVGCLTTDFAMQNVLIQMGLHVLSVNGMVIKQTRNYILRCHACFKTTSNMNKVFCPHCGNQTLKKVAVSVSNDGNIQMHFSRNPKVLNPRGLRHSLPLPHGGKHANNPHLVEDQRFPQQRLSRKARQKTDVLDPDYVAGSSPFCQNDVYSRAANLHIRDEQCGGGRRRTNPNATRRKFKK
;
A
#
# COMPACT_ATOMS: atom_id res chain seq x y z
N ALA A 1 -10.44 3.48 -36.82
CA ALA A 1 -9.36 4.44 -36.56
C ALA A 1 -9.51 4.92 -35.13
N GLN A 2 -8.43 4.92 -34.33
CA GLN A 2 -8.49 5.52 -32.99
C GLN A 2 -8.78 7.01 -33.17
N THR A 3 -9.83 7.51 -32.51
CA THR A 3 -10.16 8.93 -32.51
C THR A 3 -9.12 9.64 -31.64
N LEU A 4 -8.34 10.52 -32.26
CA LEU A 4 -7.39 11.37 -31.52
C LEU A 4 -8.18 12.37 -30.68
N VAL A 5 -7.77 12.52 -29.43
CA VAL A 5 -8.26 13.58 -28.55
C VAL A 5 -7.69 14.92 -29.04
N GLU A 6 -8.49 15.98 -29.01
CA GLU A 6 -8.06 17.26 -29.58
C GLU A 6 -7.00 17.96 -28.72
N HIS A 7 -7.19 17.98 -27.40
CA HIS A 7 -6.28 18.60 -26.43
C HIS A 7 -5.94 17.62 -25.30
N VAL A 8 -4.66 17.30 -25.16
CA VAL A 8 -4.16 16.41 -24.11
C VAL A 8 -3.23 17.18 -23.19
N VAL A 9 -3.51 17.15 -21.89
CA VAL A 9 -2.60 17.65 -20.86
C VAL A 9 -1.75 16.49 -20.35
N ALA A 10 -0.43 16.60 -20.47
CA ALA A 10 0.52 15.58 -20.06
C ALA A 10 1.14 15.91 -18.69
N ASP A 11 0.94 15.01 -17.73
CA ASP A 11 1.60 14.99 -16.43
C ASP A 11 2.99 14.29 -16.52
N ALA A 12 3.80 14.37 -15.46
CA ALA A 12 5.09 13.67 -15.35
C ALA A 12 4.96 12.17 -15.61
N GLY A 13 3.85 11.55 -15.18
CA GLY A 13 3.56 10.14 -15.42
C GLY A 13 3.55 9.77 -16.91
N ALA A 14 3.07 10.68 -17.78
CA ALA A 14 3.05 10.48 -19.22
C ALA A 14 4.46 10.32 -19.80
N PHE A 15 5.39 11.16 -19.35
CA PHE A 15 6.77 11.15 -19.82
C PHE A 15 7.58 9.99 -19.22
N LEU A 16 7.38 9.69 -17.93
CA LEU A 16 8.06 8.58 -17.25
C LEU A 16 7.70 7.21 -17.85
N LYS A 17 6.48 7.06 -18.36
CA LYS A 17 6.03 5.84 -19.06
C LYS A 17 6.40 5.81 -20.54
N LYS A 18 7.01 6.88 -21.08
CA LYS A 18 7.38 7.04 -22.50
C LYS A 18 6.20 6.81 -23.44
N THR A 19 5.05 7.36 -23.07
CA THR A 19 3.83 7.25 -23.85
C THR A 19 4.00 7.95 -25.21
N PRO A 20 3.61 7.32 -26.34
CA PRO A 20 3.58 8.00 -27.63
C PRO A 20 2.39 8.97 -27.70
N LEU A 21 2.56 10.16 -27.13
CA LEU A 21 1.50 11.17 -27.02
C LEU A 21 0.95 11.62 -28.39
N GLN A 22 1.77 11.54 -29.44
CA GLN A 22 1.37 11.88 -30.81
C GLN A 22 0.27 10.97 -31.38
N ASP A 23 0.15 9.75 -30.86
CA ASP A 23 -0.87 8.78 -31.28
C ASP A 23 -2.17 8.95 -30.47
N ILE A 24 -2.15 9.80 -29.44
CA ILE A 24 -3.27 10.01 -28.51
C ILE A 24 -3.93 11.36 -28.76
N GLY A 25 -3.13 12.42 -28.87
CA GLY A 25 -3.60 13.80 -28.91
C GLY A 25 -3.07 14.60 -30.09
N ARG A 26 -3.89 15.49 -30.65
CA ARG A 26 -3.44 16.46 -31.66
C ARG A 26 -2.60 17.57 -31.04
N ASN A 27 -3.12 18.21 -29.99
CA ASN A 27 -2.45 19.27 -29.27
C ASN A 27 -2.02 18.80 -27.88
N ILE A 28 -0.72 18.77 -27.63
CA ILE A 28 -0.16 18.28 -26.37
C ILE A 28 0.32 19.47 -25.53
N TYR A 29 -0.26 19.62 -24.35
CA TYR A 29 0.06 20.67 -23.39
C TYR A 29 0.75 20.11 -22.17
N THR A 30 1.67 20.88 -21.59
CA THR A 30 2.24 20.59 -20.27
C THR A 30 2.73 21.88 -19.61
N LEU A 31 3.25 21.76 -18.39
CA LEU A 31 3.87 22.85 -17.64
C LEU A 31 5.39 22.73 -17.71
N ARG A 32 6.07 23.87 -17.62
CA ARG A 32 7.53 23.89 -17.50
C ARG A 32 7.98 23.21 -16.20
N ASP A 33 7.28 23.49 -15.11
CA ASP A 33 7.56 22.91 -13.79
C ASP A 33 7.55 21.38 -13.81
N VAL A 34 6.63 20.76 -14.57
CA VAL A 34 6.53 19.30 -14.71
C VAL A 34 7.79 18.73 -15.37
N VAL A 35 8.28 19.40 -16.42
CA VAL A 35 9.50 18.95 -17.13
C VAL A 35 10.75 19.16 -16.28
N ASP A 36 10.82 20.28 -15.54
CA ASP A 36 11.94 20.60 -14.66
C ASP A 36 12.01 19.68 -13.43
N GLU A 37 10.87 19.15 -12.99
CA GLU A 37 10.77 18.19 -11.89
C GLU A 37 11.34 16.81 -12.25
N ILE A 38 11.36 16.42 -13.54
CA ILE A 38 11.80 15.09 -13.97
C ILE A 38 13.30 14.92 -13.75
N ARG A 39 13.66 14.03 -12.82
CA ARG A 39 15.05 13.69 -12.48
C ARG A 39 15.61 12.50 -13.25
N ASP A 40 14.75 11.70 -13.87
CA ASP A 40 15.14 10.47 -14.53
C ASP A 40 15.97 10.74 -15.80
N LYS A 41 17.20 10.21 -15.85
CA LYS A 41 18.16 10.47 -16.93
C LYS A 41 17.65 10.03 -18.31
N PRO A 42 17.16 8.78 -18.51
CA PRO A 42 16.64 8.37 -19.82
C PRO A 42 15.44 9.20 -20.26
N THR A 43 14.52 9.54 -19.34
CA THR A 43 13.36 10.39 -19.67
C THR A 43 13.80 11.80 -20.09
N ARG A 44 14.74 12.43 -19.38
CA ARG A 44 15.30 13.75 -19.75
C ARG A 44 15.96 13.76 -21.13
N ARG A 45 16.69 12.69 -21.49
CA ARG A 45 17.27 12.54 -22.83
C ARG A 45 16.18 12.43 -23.90
N SER A 46 15.10 11.69 -23.61
CA SER A 46 13.97 11.56 -24.52
C SER A 46 13.25 12.90 -24.72
N LEU A 47 13.05 13.68 -23.66
CA LEU A 47 12.40 14.99 -23.72
C LEU A 47 13.19 16.02 -24.54
N ALA A 48 14.52 15.87 -24.63
CA ALA A 48 15.34 16.73 -25.47
C ALA A 48 15.13 16.49 -26.98
N CYS A 49 14.56 15.33 -27.36
CA CYS A 49 14.36 14.94 -28.76
C CYS A 49 12.97 14.29 -28.93
N LEU A 50 11.91 15.10 -28.83
CA LEU A 50 10.55 14.64 -29.07
C LEU A 50 10.18 14.74 -30.56
N PRO A 51 9.45 13.75 -31.12
CA PRO A 51 9.00 13.77 -32.50
C PRO A 51 7.74 14.63 -32.72
N TYR A 52 7.24 15.30 -31.68
CA TYR A 52 6.05 16.13 -31.69
C TYR A 52 6.29 17.45 -30.96
N GLN A 53 5.43 18.44 -31.23
CA GLN A 53 5.48 19.73 -30.58
C GLN A 53 4.79 19.67 -29.21
N LEU A 54 5.48 20.20 -28.19
CA LEU A 54 4.97 20.29 -26.82
C LEU A 54 4.64 21.76 -26.49
N HIS A 55 3.39 22.04 -26.15
CA HIS A 55 2.94 23.39 -25.80
C HIS A 55 3.04 23.63 -24.30
N PHE A 56 3.91 24.56 -23.92
CA PHE A 56 4.00 25.02 -22.53
C PHE A 56 2.97 26.12 -22.27
N LYS A 57 2.00 25.86 -21.39
CA LYS A 57 0.94 26.83 -21.04
C LYS A 57 0.75 26.84 -19.53
N ASP A 58 0.95 27.98 -18.89
CA ASP A 58 0.67 28.15 -17.47
C ASP A 58 -0.82 28.48 -17.24
N PRO A 59 -1.46 27.90 -16.23
CA PRO A 59 -2.87 28.13 -15.96
C PRO A 59 -3.11 29.50 -15.33
N HIS A 60 -4.28 30.07 -15.55
CA HIS A 60 -4.68 31.29 -14.84
C HIS A 60 -4.83 31.04 -13.33
N PRO A 61 -4.45 32.02 -12.48
CA PRO A 61 -4.48 31.87 -11.03
C PRO A 61 -5.89 31.63 -10.47
N GLU A 62 -6.93 32.07 -11.18
CA GLU A 62 -8.33 31.82 -10.81
C GLU A 62 -8.66 30.32 -10.83
N HIS A 63 -8.24 29.61 -11.88
CA HIS A 63 -8.45 28.17 -12.01
C HIS A 63 -7.62 27.38 -10.98
N VAL A 64 -6.40 27.83 -10.67
CA VAL A 64 -5.57 27.24 -9.62
C VAL A 64 -6.25 27.33 -8.26
N ARG A 65 -6.85 28.48 -7.94
CA ARG A 65 -7.61 28.66 -6.70
C ARG A 65 -8.84 27.76 -6.66
N TYR A 66 -9.60 27.71 -7.75
CA TYR A 66 -10.79 26.87 -7.86
C TYR A 66 -10.47 25.38 -7.63
N VAL A 67 -9.47 24.85 -8.34
CA VAL A 67 -9.04 23.45 -8.19
C VAL A 67 -8.49 23.16 -6.80
N SER A 68 -7.75 24.10 -6.20
CA SER A 68 -7.25 23.97 -4.83
C SER A 68 -8.39 23.85 -3.82
N GLU A 69 -9.42 24.68 -3.94
CA GLU A 69 -10.62 24.62 -3.10
C GLU A 69 -11.41 23.33 -3.33
N PHE A 70 -11.57 22.91 -4.59
CA PHE A 70 -12.23 21.66 -4.93
C PHE A 70 -11.50 20.44 -4.33
N SER A 71 -10.18 20.38 -4.47
CA SER A 71 -9.33 19.29 -3.95
C SER A 71 -9.36 19.19 -2.41
N LYS A 72 -9.58 20.31 -1.71
CA LYS A 72 -9.79 20.29 -0.25
C LYS A 72 -11.14 19.67 0.11
N LYS A 73 -12.18 19.93 -0.69
CA LYS A 73 -13.50 19.30 -0.53
C LYS A 73 -13.45 17.80 -0.84
N THR A 74 -12.67 17.37 -1.84
CA THR A 74 -12.48 15.93 -2.13
C THR A 74 -11.66 15.23 -1.05
N GLY A 75 -10.74 15.95 -0.38
CA GLY A 75 -9.87 15.45 0.66
C GLY A 75 -8.49 15.01 0.16
N ASP A 76 -8.20 15.20 -1.13
CA ASP A 76 -6.94 14.78 -1.77
C ASP A 76 -5.86 15.86 -1.76
N TYR A 77 -6.21 17.11 -1.41
CA TYR A 77 -5.26 18.22 -1.34
C TYR A 77 -3.94 17.92 -0.60
N PRO A 78 -3.92 17.24 0.56
CA PRO A 78 -2.67 16.93 1.28
C PRO A 78 -1.72 15.96 0.54
N SER A 79 -2.24 15.25 -0.46
CA SER A 79 -1.47 14.33 -1.29
C SER A 79 -0.99 14.93 -2.61
N LEU A 80 -1.57 16.06 -3.01
CA LEU A 80 -1.24 16.74 -4.26
C LEU A 80 -0.12 17.76 -4.04
N SER A 81 0.83 17.81 -4.97
CA SER A 81 1.87 18.82 -5.02
C SER A 81 1.40 20.11 -5.69
N SER A 82 2.23 21.16 -5.63
CA SER A 82 1.94 22.41 -6.32
C SER A 82 1.91 22.26 -7.84
N THR A 83 2.72 21.36 -8.40
CA THR A 83 2.75 21.08 -9.84
C THR A 83 1.49 20.32 -10.25
N ASP A 84 1.05 19.34 -9.46
CA ASP A 84 -0.19 18.60 -9.71
C ASP A 84 -1.41 19.53 -9.75
N ILE A 85 -1.53 20.45 -8.79
CA ILE A 85 -2.64 21.42 -8.76
C ILE A 85 -2.64 22.30 -10.02
N LYS A 86 -1.46 22.69 -10.52
CA LYS A 86 -1.36 23.47 -11.78
C LYS A 86 -1.75 22.62 -13.00
N VAL A 87 -1.38 21.33 -13.05
CA VAL A 87 -1.77 20.42 -14.14
C VAL A 87 -3.30 20.26 -14.18
N LEU A 88 -3.91 20.03 -13.01
CA LEU A 88 -5.36 19.97 -12.86
C LEU A 88 -6.03 21.28 -13.29
N ALA A 89 -5.48 22.44 -12.88
CA ALA A 89 -5.99 23.75 -13.26
C ALA A 89 -5.87 24.04 -14.77
N LEU A 90 -4.79 23.61 -15.40
CA LEU A 90 -4.60 23.72 -16.85
C LEU A 90 -5.62 22.87 -17.61
N THR A 91 -5.88 21.65 -17.12
CA THR A 91 -6.89 20.75 -17.67
C THR A 91 -8.27 21.41 -17.58
N TYR A 92 -8.62 21.95 -16.41
CA TYR A 92 -9.88 22.66 -16.19
C TYR A 92 -10.00 23.89 -17.10
N GLN A 93 -8.93 24.67 -17.26
CA GLN A 93 -8.92 25.84 -18.14
C GLN A 93 -9.19 25.46 -19.60
N LEU A 94 -8.45 24.50 -20.15
CA LEU A 94 -8.63 24.06 -21.54
C LEU A 94 -10.03 23.50 -21.77
N HIS A 95 -10.57 22.81 -20.78
CA HIS A 95 -11.92 22.27 -20.83
C HIS A 95 -12.99 23.36 -20.90
N LEU A 96 -12.84 24.43 -20.11
CA LEU A 96 -13.72 25.60 -20.19
C LEU A 96 -13.63 26.32 -21.54
N GLU A 97 -12.42 26.41 -22.12
CA GLU A 97 -12.18 27.07 -23.41
C GLU A 97 -12.84 26.33 -24.59
N HIS A 98 -12.84 24.99 -24.60
CA HIS A 98 -13.24 24.20 -25.78
C HIS A 98 -14.61 23.50 -25.63
N VAL A 99 -14.99 23.08 -24.42
CA VAL A 99 -16.24 22.33 -24.15
C VAL A 99 -17.26 23.18 -23.40
N GLY A 100 -16.79 23.99 -22.46
CA GLY A 100 -17.64 24.83 -21.59
C GLY A 100 -17.95 24.18 -20.23
N SER A 101 -18.72 24.88 -19.39
CA SER A 101 -18.91 24.57 -17.96
C SER A 101 -20.15 23.74 -17.62
N GLN A 102 -21.01 23.42 -18.59
CA GLN A 102 -22.38 22.93 -18.32
C GLN A 102 -22.44 21.57 -17.61
N HIS A 103 -21.46 20.70 -17.82
CA HIS A 103 -21.41 19.35 -17.24
C HIS A 103 -20.40 19.24 -16.08
N LEU A 104 -19.69 20.32 -15.74
CA LEU A 104 -18.74 20.32 -14.65
C LEU A 104 -19.45 20.42 -13.30
N LYS A 105 -19.01 19.59 -12.36
CA LYS A 105 -19.56 19.57 -11.01
C LYS A 105 -18.91 20.69 -10.18
N LYS A 106 -19.73 21.57 -9.60
CA LYS A 106 -19.24 22.67 -8.74
C LYS A 106 -18.78 22.19 -7.37
N GLU A 107 -19.40 21.12 -6.88
CA GLU A 107 -19.07 20.49 -5.61
C GLU A 107 -19.00 18.97 -5.79
N PRO A 108 -18.10 18.28 -5.09
CA PRO A 108 -18.01 16.83 -5.17
C PRO A 108 -19.23 16.19 -4.49
N GLU A 109 -19.98 15.38 -5.24
CA GLU A 109 -21.02 14.53 -4.67
C GLU A 109 -20.38 13.37 -3.90
N ARG A 110 -20.15 13.55 -2.60
CA ARG A 110 -19.62 12.49 -1.72
C ARG A 110 -20.71 11.49 -1.35
N LYS A 111 -21.15 10.69 -2.32
CA LYS A 111 -21.89 9.45 -2.05
C LYS A 111 -20.87 8.36 -1.75
N VAL A 112 -20.53 8.21 -0.47
CA VAL A 112 -19.62 7.14 -0.02
C VAL A 112 -20.45 5.90 0.25
N ASN A 113 -20.33 4.91 -0.62
CA ASN A 113 -20.92 3.59 -0.37
C ASN A 113 -19.91 2.71 0.37
N ILE A 114 -20.36 2.06 1.44
CA ILE A 114 -19.52 1.19 2.28
C ILE A 114 -19.92 -0.25 1.97
N GLN A 115 -19.02 -0.97 1.32
CA GLN A 115 -19.12 -2.42 1.18
C GLN A 115 -18.18 -3.11 2.15
N SER A 116 -18.56 -4.29 2.59
CA SER A 116 -17.73 -5.08 3.47
C SER A 116 -17.37 -6.42 2.86
N THR A 117 -16.11 -6.80 3.01
CA THR A 117 -15.55 -8.06 2.50
C THR A 117 -14.93 -8.84 3.65
N GLN A 118 -15.01 -10.17 3.61
CA GLN A 118 -14.27 -11.01 4.55
C GLN A 118 -12.79 -11.16 4.18
N ARG A 119 -12.43 -10.80 2.93
CA ARG A 119 -11.08 -10.90 2.38
C ARG A 119 -10.12 -10.00 3.15
N HIS A 120 -8.88 -10.47 3.32
CA HIS A 120 -7.83 -9.67 3.95
C HIS A 120 -7.33 -8.58 2.97
N PRO A 121 -7.00 -7.35 3.41
CA PRO A 121 -6.55 -6.26 2.52
C PRO A 121 -5.25 -6.53 1.75
N GLU A 122 -4.45 -7.49 2.21
CA GLU A 122 -3.21 -7.96 1.57
C GLU A 122 -3.43 -9.16 0.62
N ALA A 123 -4.67 -9.58 0.40
CA ALA A 123 -4.96 -10.62 -0.59
C ALA A 123 -4.57 -10.09 -1.99
N PRO A 124 -3.89 -10.90 -2.82
CA PRO A 124 -3.34 -10.47 -4.11
C PRO A 124 -4.42 -10.38 -5.21
N VAL A 125 -5.52 -9.69 -4.94
CA VAL A 125 -6.61 -9.44 -5.91
C VAL A 125 -6.11 -8.46 -6.97
N ASN A 126 -6.42 -8.72 -8.24
CA ASN A 126 -5.99 -7.92 -9.39
C ASN A 126 -4.47 -7.83 -9.58
N ILE A 127 -3.72 -8.80 -9.03
CA ILE A 127 -2.28 -8.91 -9.29
C ILE A 127 -2.09 -9.92 -10.42
N ALA A 128 -1.66 -9.43 -11.57
CA ALA A 128 -1.43 -10.27 -12.73
C ALA A 128 -0.44 -11.42 -12.42
N GLY A 129 -0.79 -12.64 -12.83
CA GLY A 129 -0.02 -13.85 -12.53
C GLY A 129 -0.37 -14.55 -11.22
N PHE A 130 -1.21 -13.95 -10.36
CA PHE A 130 -1.80 -14.62 -9.19
C PHE A 130 -3.20 -15.12 -9.54
N HIS A 131 -3.32 -16.43 -9.78
CA HIS A 131 -4.58 -17.06 -10.14
C HIS A 131 -5.37 -17.51 -8.90
N PHE A 132 -6.64 -17.10 -8.80
CA PHE A 132 -7.58 -17.62 -7.81
C PHE A 132 -8.48 -18.64 -8.48
N PRO A 133 -8.48 -19.91 -8.06
CA PRO A 133 -9.43 -20.87 -8.59
C PRO A 133 -10.84 -20.49 -8.14
N SER A 134 -11.74 -20.22 -9.09
CA SER A 134 -13.17 -20.22 -8.83
C SER A 134 -13.58 -21.66 -8.48
N GLN A 135 -14.12 -21.87 -7.28
CA GLN A 135 -14.76 -23.15 -7.00
C GLN A 135 -16.08 -23.14 -7.75
N ARG A 136 -16.19 -23.93 -8.82
CA ARG A 136 -17.49 -24.22 -9.42
C ARG A 136 -18.35 -24.94 -8.38
N PRO A 137 -19.65 -24.62 -8.27
CA PRO A 137 -20.60 -25.53 -7.65
C PRO A 137 -20.49 -26.88 -8.38
N ALA A 138 -20.36 -27.97 -7.63
CA ALA A 138 -20.32 -29.31 -8.20
C ALA A 138 -21.71 -29.65 -8.78
N ASP A 139 -21.95 -29.29 -10.04
CA ASP A 139 -23.14 -29.69 -10.76
C ASP A 139 -23.16 -31.22 -10.92
N GLY A 140 -24.25 -31.81 -10.42
CA GLY A 140 -24.43 -33.25 -10.32
C GLY A 140 -24.38 -33.93 -11.68
N ARG A 141 -23.39 -34.82 -11.85
CA ARG A 141 -23.38 -35.77 -12.97
C ARG A 141 -23.98 -37.10 -12.52
N GLN A 142 -25.15 -37.37 -13.11
CA GLN A 142 -25.90 -38.62 -13.01
C GLN A 142 -25.03 -39.83 -13.35
N LYS A 143 -25.22 -40.89 -12.56
CA LYS A 143 -24.73 -42.24 -12.80
C LYS A 143 -25.22 -42.74 -14.17
N THR A 144 -24.29 -43.09 -15.06
CA THR A 144 -24.49 -44.18 -16.01
C THR A 144 -23.27 -45.07 -15.95
N ALA A 145 -23.51 -46.31 -15.54
CA ALA A 145 -22.54 -47.36 -15.43
C ALA A 145 -22.33 -47.96 -16.83
N GLU A 146 -21.11 -47.88 -17.36
CA GLU A 146 -20.61 -48.90 -18.27
C GLU A 146 -19.22 -49.34 -17.85
N ARG A 147 -19.13 -50.65 -17.67
CA ARG A 147 -18.02 -51.42 -17.14
C ARG A 147 -17.17 -51.86 -18.31
N GLN A 148 -15.98 -51.28 -18.48
CA GLN A 148 -14.88 -51.96 -19.16
C GLN A 148 -13.61 -51.86 -18.32
N THR A 149 -13.27 -53.00 -17.75
CA THR A 149 -12.05 -53.32 -17.03
C THR A 149 -10.87 -53.38 -17.99
N SER A 150 -9.85 -52.55 -17.79
CA SER A 150 -8.46 -52.98 -17.97
C SER A 150 -7.57 -52.22 -16.98
N ASN A 151 -6.82 -53.00 -16.21
CA ASN A 151 -5.97 -52.58 -15.11
C ASN A 151 -4.78 -51.76 -15.62
N GLN A 152 -4.60 -50.54 -15.08
CA GLN A 152 -3.28 -50.07 -14.65
C GLN A 152 -3.42 -49.40 -13.27
N SER A 153 -2.65 -49.92 -12.33
CA SER A 153 -2.72 -49.66 -10.90
C SER A 153 -2.14 -48.31 -10.51
N SER A 154 -3.01 -47.48 -9.94
CA SER A 154 -2.82 -46.69 -8.71
C SER A 154 -1.39 -46.26 -8.32
N THR A 155 -1.16 -44.96 -8.33
CA THR A 155 -0.66 -44.25 -7.14
C THR A 155 -1.05 -42.78 -7.23
N GLU A 156 -2.27 -42.48 -6.79
CA GLU A 156 -2.60 -41.16 -6.25
C GLU A 156 -1.83 -40.98 -4.94
N GLN A 157 -0.72 -40.26 -5.00
CA GLN A 157 -0.07 -39.67 -3.83
C GLN A 157 0.75 -38.46 -4.31
N PHE A 158 0.07 -37.38 -4.70
CA PHE A 158 0.73 -36.09 -4.84
C PHE A 158 -0.20 -34.95 -4.44
N ASN A 159 -0.74 -35.06 -3.23
CA ASN A 159 -1.33 -33.96 -2.47
C ASN A 159 -0.76 -33.99 -1.06
N SER A 160 0.49 -33.58 -0.93
CA SER A 160 1.03 -33.08 0.34
C SER A 160 2.15 -32.09 0.05
N PHE A 161 1.76 -30.82 -0.13
CA PHE A 161 2.65 -29.68 0.01
C PHE A 161 3.16 -29.62 1.46
N GLN A 162 4.15 -30.45 1.80
CA GLN A 162 4.90 -30.38 3.03
C GLN A 162 6.18 -29.58 2.79
N PHE A 163 6.06 -28.30 3.11
CA PHE A 163 7.08 -27.39 3.63
C PHE A 163 8.47 -28.03 3.84
N TRP A 164 9.50 -27.53 3.15
CA TRP A 164 10.90 -27.87 3.39
C TRP A 164 11.27 -27.67 4.88
N ARG A 165 11.26 -28.77 5.63
CA ARG A 165 11.95 -28.97 6.90
C ARG A 165 12.55 -30.37 6.81
N ASP A 166 13.85 -30.42 6.60
CA ASP A 166 14.59 -31.66 6.85
C ASP A 166 14.36 -32.09 8.31
N PRO A 167 13.94 -33.33 8.58
CA PRO A 167 13.88 -33.85 9.93
C PRO A 167 15.31 -33.99 10.47
N LEU A 168 15.56 -33.35 11.61
CA LEU A 168 16.80 -33.46 12.35
C LEU A 168 17.03 -34.93 12.72
N LEU A 169 18.14 -35.50 12.25
CA LEU A 169 18.66 -36.75 12.77
C LEU A 169 18.95 -36.59 14.27
N THR A 170 18.30 -37.43 15.05
CA THR A 170 18.56 -37.67 16.46
C THR A 170 19.99 -38.18 16.60
N ILE A 171 20.89 -37.34 17.10
CA ILE A 171 22.18 -37.81 17.62
C ILE A 171 21.91 -38.21 19.06
N SER A 172 21.57 -39.48 19.28
CA SER A 172 21.74 -40.13 20.57
C SER A 172 23.05 -40.90 20.56
N ASP A 173 23.76 -40.77 21.68
CA ASP A 173 24.63 -41.78 22.30
C ASP A 173 26.15 -41.78 22.11
N ASP A 174 26.78 -40.82 21.41
CA ASP A 174 28.27 -40.77 21.31
C ASP A 174 28.96 -39.45 21.74
N LEU A 175 28.28 -38.59 22.51
CA LEU A 175 28.90 -37.36 23.06
C LEU A 175 28.69 -37.19 24.58
N LEU A 176 28.71 -38.31 25.29
CA LEU A 176 28.72 -38.35 26.76
C LEU A 176 30.04 -38.86 27.35
N ASP A 177 31.14 -38.74 26.60
CA ASP A 177 32.47 -39.27 26.99
C ASP A 177 33.60 -38.21 26.98
N LEU A 178 33.26 -36.92 26.99
CA LEU A 178 34.24 -35.82 26.92
C LEU A 178 34.09 -34.72 27.99
N LEU A 179 33.35 -34.99 29.07
CA LEU A 179 33.28 -34.08 30.23
C LEU A 179 33.41 -34.88 31.53
N GLY A 180 34.64 -35.26 31.86
CA GLY A 180 35.03 -35.69 33.20
C GLY A 180 35.13 -34.50 34.19
N PRO A 181 35.13 -34.79 35.50
CA PRO A 181 34.70 -33.85 36.54
C PRO A 181 35.81 -32.88 36.96
N MET A 182 35.46 -31.62 37.23
CA MET A 182 36.31 -30.72 38.00
C MET A 182 35.54 -30.15 39.19
N GLU A 183 36.13 -30.42 40.34
CA GLU A 183 35.62 -30.24 41.69
C GLU A 183 35.57 -28.78 42.14
N ALA A 184 34.76 -28.57 43.16
CA ALA A 184 34.55 -27.34 43.90
C ALA A 184 35.80 -26.84 44.64
N SER A 185 35.92 -25.51 44.77
CA SER A 185 36.47 -24.86 45.97
C SER A 185 36.15 -23.36 45.96
N GLY A 186 35.40 -22.91 46.98
CA GLY A 186 35.44 -21.52 47.47
C GLY A 186 36.61 -21.34 48.44
N PRO A 187 36.91 -20.11 48.92
CA PRO A 187 36.27 -19.65 50.18
C PRO A 187 36.08 -18.11 50.38
N ASN A 188 35.28 -17.79 51.42
CA ASN A 188 35.21 -16.60 52.32
C ASN A 188 35.07 -15.16 51.74
N ARG A 189 34.08 -14.32 52.10
CA ARG A 189 33.50 -13.80 53.38
C ARG A 189 34.27 -12.60 53.96
N GLU A 190 33.63 -11.41 53.94
CA GLU A 190 33.69 -10.25 54.88
C GLU A 190 32.82 -9.12 54.27
N GLN A 191 31.62 -8.78 54.77
CA GLN A 191 31.24 -7.89 55.90
C GLN A 191 31.82 -6.46 55.87
N GLY A 192 30.91 -5.46 55.80
CA GLY A 192 31.18 -4.05 56.10
C GLY A 192 30.13 -3.06 55.57
N GLU A 193 29.05 -2.82 56.32
CA GLU A 193 28.36 -1.52 56.34
C GLU A 193 29.12 -0.56 57.29
N PRO A 194 29.00 0.78 57.15
CA PRO A 194 27.95 1.51 57.87
C PRO A 194 27.30 2.72 57.12
N GLN A 195 26.00 2.90 57.40
CA GLN A 195 25.22 4.12 57.73
C GLN A 195 25.97 5.48 57.83
N MET A 196 25.41 6.70 57.68
CA MET A 196 24.08 7.30 57.40
C MET A 196 24.23 8.85 57.50
N SER A 197 23.20 9.61 57.08
CA SER A 197 22.88 11.07 57.27
C SER A 197 23.02 11.87 55.96
N SER A 198 22.14 12.79 55.57
CA SER A 198 20.96 13.48 56.12
C SER A 198 20.21 14.09 54.89
N GLU A 199 18.88 14.27 54.83
CA GLU A 199 18.13 15.43 55.33
C GLU A 199 16.65 15.29 54.92
N THR A 200 15.82 16.05 55.63
CA THR A 200 14.37 16.07 55.72
C THR A 200 13.68 17.09 54.79
N THR A 201 12.48 16.70 54.31
CA THR A 201 11.20 17.44 54.22
C THR A 201 11.00 18.77 53.46
N ASP A 202 9.82 18.79 52.81
CA ASP A 202 8.89 19.89 52.50
C ASP A 202 8.87 20.56 51.11
N THR A 203 7.82 20.19 50.36
CA THR A 203 6.80 21.01 49.66
C THR A 203 7.25 22.34 49.04
N GLU A 204 6.97 22.65 47.77
CA GLU A 204 5.64 23.01 47.26
C GLU A 204 5.52 22.89 45.73
N HIS A 205 4.26 22.83 45.28
CA HIS A 205 3.79 22.76 43.91
C HIS A 205 4.17 23.98 43.06
N PHE A 206 4.46 23.77 41.75
CA PHE A 206 4.14 24.78 40.74
C PHE A 206 3.79 24.20 39.35
N ASN A 207 2.48 24.10 39.14
CA ASN A 207 1.71 24.38 37.92
C ASN A 207 2.05 23.70 36.58
N SER A 208 1.36 22.57 36.38
CA SER A 208 0.81 22.11 35.11
C SER A 208 -0.10 23.19 34.49
N PHE A 209 0.25 23.70 33.30
CA PHE A 209 -0.69 24.41 32.43
C PHE A 209 -1.28 23.43 31.41
N GLN A 210 -2.50 22.97 31.71
CA GLN A 210 -3.38 22.28 30.78
C GLN A 210 -4.21 23.32 30.03
N PHE A 211 -4.11 23.36 28.70
CA PHE A 211 -5.05 24.11 27.86
C PHE A 211 -6.09 23.10 27.32
N TRP A 212 -7.15 22.88 28.08
CA TRP A 212 -8.32 22.12 27.62
C TRP A 212 -9.17 23.03 26.72
N ARG A 213 -9.48 22.60 25.51
CA ARG A 213 -10.65 23.08 24.76
C ARG A 213 -11.76 22.05 24.92
N GLU A 214 -12.98 22.53 25.15
CA GLU A 214 -14.19 21.72 25.24
C GLU A 214 -14.41 20.88 23.96
N PRO A 215 -14.79 19.60 24.10
CA PRO A 215 -15.21 18.79 22.97
C PRO A 215 -16.56 19.29 22.44
N VAL A 216 -16.64 19.48 21.12
CA VAL A 216 -17.85 19.87 20.38
C VAL A 216 -18.81 18.67 20.35
N PRO A 217 -20.14 18.86 20.46
CA PRO A 217 -21.11 17.76 20.54
C PRO A 217 -21.04 16.81 19.35
N SER A 218 -21.06 15.52 19.68
CA SER A 218 -21.06 14.38 18.78
C SER A 218 -22.38 14.30 18.00
N ILE A 219 -22.30 14.10 16.69
CA ILE A 219 -23.44 13.82 15.79
C ILE A 219 -23.87 12.34 15.95
N ASP A 220 -23.88 11.85 17.19
CA ASP A 220 -24.07 10.43 17.53
C ASP A 220 -25.53 10.09 17.84
N GLU A 221 -26.42 11.07 18.05
CA GLU A 221 -27.83 10.78 18.38
C GLU A 221 -28.63 10.24 17.18
N ASP A 222 -28.37 10.70 15.96
CA ASP A 222 -29.14 10.27 14.78
C ASP A 222 -28.77 8.86 14.27
N LEU A 223 -27.62 8.32 14.68
CA LEU A 223 -27.12 7.02 14.24
C LEU A 223 -27.34 5.90 15.26
N LEU A 224 -27.53 6.24 16.54
CA LEU A 224 -27.93 5.31 17.60
C LEU A 224 -29.43 5.01 17.58
N ALA A 225 -30.26 5.94 17.08
CA ALA A 225 -31.71 5.75 16.96
C ALA A 225 -32.14 4.69 15.93
N LEU A 226 -31.26 4.33 14.98
CA LEU A 226 -31.56 3.33 13.94
C LEU A 226 -31.22 1.88 14.33
N LEU A 227 -30.66 1.66 15.52
CA LEU A 227 -30.24 0.34 16.00
C LEU A 227 -31.11 -0.23 17.13
N ASP A 228 -32.08 0.53 17.65
CA ASP A 228 -32.78 0.19 18.91
C ASP A 228 -34.31 -0.03 18.80
N GLU A 229 -34.92 0.09 17.61
CA GLU A 229 -36.32 -0.29 17.42
C GLU A 229 -36.47 -1.74 16.91
N GLY A 230 -36.49 -2.68 17.86
CA GLY A 230 -36.79 -4.09 17.64
C GLY A 230 -36.92 -4.89 18.93
N GLY A 231 -37.80 -4.47 19.83
CA GLY A 231 -38.06 -5.11 21.13
C GLY A 231 -38.76 -6.48 21.08
N ALA A 232 -38.40 -7.34 22.04
CA ALA A 232 -38.90 -8.68 22.40
C ALA A 232 -40.43 -8.73 22.70
N SER A 233 -41.18 -9.85 22.76
CA SER A 233 -41.00 -11.25 23.28
C SER A 233 -42.34 -12.04 23.00
N PRO A 234 -42.63 -13.31 23.43
CA PRO A 234 -41.85 -14.31 24.16
C PRO A 234 -41.91 -15.80 23.66
N GLN A 235 -40.91 -16.56 24.10
CA GLN A 235 -40.81 -18.02 24.41
C GLN A 235 -41.72 -19.07 23.72
N THR A 236 -41.09 -20.04 23.05
CA THR A 236 -41.45 -21.46 23.17
C THR A 236 -40.23 -22.35 22.92
N GLU A 237 -40.07 -23.35 23.78
CA GLU A 237 -38.97 -24.32 23.81
C GLU A 237 -39.03 -25.25 22.60
N THR A 238 -37.90 -25.48 21.91
CA THR A 238 -37.63 -26.75 21.24
C THR A 238 -36.12 -26.95 21.14
N THR A 239 -35.65 -28.03 21.76
CA THR A 239 -34.33 -28.63 21.61
C THR A 239 -34.08 -29.04 20.16
N VAL A 240 -32.88 -28.82 19.62
CA VAL A 240 -32.16 -29.74 18.72
C VAL A 240 -30.73 -29.22 18.49
N SER A 241 -29.84 -30.20 18.42
CA SER A 241 -28.39 -30.23 18.31
C SER A 241 -27.75 -29.37 17.23
N GLY A 242 -26.49 -29.01 17.47
CA GLY A 242 -25.66 -28.21 16.58
C GLY A 242 -25.29 -28.86 15.26
N ASP A 243 -24.99 -27.99 14.30
CA ASP A 243 -24.09 -28.22 13.19
C ASP A 243 -23.36 -26.90 12.91
N GLU A 244 -22.03 -26.95 13.04
CA GLU A 244 -21.10 -25.90 12.64
C GLU A 244 -20.90 -25.96 11.11
N ASP A 245 -20.43 -24.84 10.56
CA ASP A 245 -19.79 -24.72 9.23
C ASP A 245 -20.68 -24.82 7.99
N LYS A 246 -21.37 -23.72 7.61
CA LYS A 246 -21.79 -23.53 6.21
C LYS A 246 -22.20 -22.12 5.76
N GLU A 247 -21.39 -21.09 6.00
CA GLU A 247 -21.57 -19.80 5.29
C GLU A 247 -20.23 -19.17 4.91
N ASN A 248 -19.69 -19.63 3.78
CA ASN A 248 -18.60 -19.00 3.04
C ASN A 248 -18.99 -19.02 1.55
N GLU A 249 -19.86 -18.11 1.14
CA GLU A 249 -20.00 -17.78 -0.27
C GLU A 249 -19.37 -16.40 -0.51
N PRO A 250 -18.28 -16.30 -1.29
CA PRO A 250 -17.88 -15.02 -1.83
C PRO A 250 -18.91 -14.60 -2.88
N GLU A 251 -19.37 -13.34 -2.81
CA GLU A 251 -20.12 -12.71 -3.90
C GLU A 251 -19.37 -12.95 -5.23
N GLU A 252 -20.09 -13.57 -6.17
CA GLU A 252 -19.66 -13.86 -7.53
C GLU A 252 -19.58 -12.52 -8.30
N GLU A 253 -18.35 -12.05 -8.55
CA GLU A 253 -18.10 -11.21 -9.73
C GLU A 253 -18.01 -12.21 -10.89
N ASP A 254 -19.07 -12.26 -11.72
CA ASP A 254 -19.16 -13.04 -12.95
C ASP A 254 -18.13 -12.55 -13.98
N ASP A 255 -16.86 -12.92 -13.78
CA ASP A 255 -15.86 -12.92 -14.84
C ASP A 255 -15.78 -14.35 -15.39
N GLU A 256 -16.60 -14.64 -16.42
CA GLU A 256 -16.56 -15.87 -17.23
C GLU A 256 -15.24 -15.99 -18.03
N ASP A 257 -14.07 -15.97 -17.39
CA ASP A 257 -12.78 -16.28 -18.04
C ASP A 257 -12.10 -17.50 -17.39
N ASP A 258 -12.64 -18.66 -17.74
CA ASP A 258 -12.15 -19.99 -17.37
C ASP A 258 -10.80 -20.29 -18.07
N GLY A 259 -9.71 -19.73 -17.53
CA GLY A 259 -8.32 -20.04 -17.94
C GLY A 259 -7.30 -18.89 -17.95
N GLY A 260 -7.69 -17.65 -17.60
CA GLY A 260 -6.97 -16.41 -17.92
C GLY A 260 -5.79 -15.95 -17.03
N GLY A 261 -5.17 -16.81 -16.22
CA GLY A 261 -4.20 -16.36 -15.20
C GLY A 261 -2.72 -16.21 -15.62
N TRP A 262 -2.32 -16.67 -16.80
CA TRP A 262 -0.90 -16.77 -17.18
C TRP A 262 -0.34 -15.46 -17.71
N ILE A 263 0.89 -15.09 -17.34
CA ILE A 263 1.63 -14.03 -18.03
C ILE A 263 2.36 -14.63 -19.23
N THR A 264 1.92 -14.26 -20.43
CA THR A 264 2.44 -14.74 -21.71
C THR A 264 3.12 -13.61 -22.48
N PRO A 265 4.01 -13.91 -23.45
CA PRO A 265 4.56 -12.89 -24.33
C PRO A 265 3.49 -12.06 -25.08
N GLY A 266 2.30 -12.64 -25.31
CA GLY A 266 1.17 -11.96 -25.93
C GLY A 266 0.50 -10.92 -25.02
N ASN A 267 0.35 -11.22 -23.72
CA ASN A 267 -0.37 -10.34 -22.79
C ASN A 267 0.54 -9.42 -21.94
N ILE A 268 1.86 -9.59 -21.97
CA ILE A 268 2.77 -8.79 -21.12
C ILE A 268 2.66 -7.27 -21.36
N LYS A 269 2.32 -6.85 -22.58
CA LYS A 269 2.08 -5.43 -22.87
C LYS A 269 0.81 -4.95 -22.19
N GLN A 270 -0.28 -5.71 -22.28
CA GLN A 270 -1.56 -5.43 -21.66
C GLN A 270 -1.47 -5.44 -20.12
N VAL A 271 -0.81 -6.46 -19.54
CA VAL A 271 -0.60 -6.58 -18.10
C VAL A 271 0.21 -5.42 -17.50
N LYS A 272 1.17 -4.87 -18.25
CA LYS A 272 1.93 -3.67 -17.82
C LYS A 272 1.07 -2.40 -17.75
N MET A 273 -0.12 -2.42 -18.35
CA MET A 273 -0.99 -1.27 -18.57
C MET A 273 -2.23 -1.28 -17.67
N ASP A 274 -2.70 -2.45 -17.20
CA ASP A 274 -4.03 -2.58 -16.59
C ASP A 274 -4.06 -2.43 -15.06
N SER A 275 -4.89 -1.48 -14.60
CA SER A 275 -5.52 -1.44 -13.28
C SER A 275 -6.87 -0.68 -13.30
N ALA A 276 -7.41 -0.38 -14.49
CA ALA A 276 -8.65 0.39 -14.62
C ALA A 276 -9.46 -0.03 -15.85
N ASP A 277 -10.77 0.10 -15.73
CA ASP A 277 -11.71 -0.17 -16.84
C ASP A 277 -11.65 0.97 -17.85
N TRP A 278 -11.31 0.62 -19.08
CA TRP A 278 -11.04 1.57 -20.15
C TRP A 278 -12.14 1.54 -21.23
N THR A 279 -12.35 2.68 -21.88
CA THR A 279 -13.14 2.73 -23.12
C THR A 279 -12.49 3.57 -24.19
N VAL A 280 -12.86 3.30 -25.45
CA VAL A 280 -12.42 4.07 -26.61
C VAL A 280 -12.84 5.54 -26.41
N PRO A 281 -11.96 6.52 -26.69
CA PRO A 281 -12.25 7.95 -26.54
C PRO A 281 -13.17 8.47 -27.67
N ALA A 282 -14.31 7.82 -27.88
CA ALA A 282 -15.36 8.41 -28.71
C ALA A 282 -15.87 9.67 -27.97
N ASP A 283 -15.73 10.83 -28.59
CA ASP A 283 -16.25 12.14 -28.16
C ASP A 283 -15.47 12.91 -27.07
N VAL A 284 -14.23 12.55 -26.75
CA VAL A 284 -13.40 13.32 -25.80
C VAL A 284 -12.60 14.41 -26.51
N ILE A 285 -12.88 15.68 -26.16
CA ILE A 285 -12.17 16.85 -26.69
C ILE A 285 -10.93 17.18 -25.85
N VAL A 286 -11.07 17.19 -24.52
CA VAL A 286 -10.00 17.52 -23.57
C VAL A 286 -9.81 16.35 -22.60
N GLY A 287 -8.55 15.93 -22.40
CA GLY A 287 -8.22 14.89 -21.43
C GLY A 287 -6.86 15.10 -20.78
N CYS A 288 -6.73 14.68 -19.52
CA CYS A 288 -5.46 14.69 -18.80
C CYS A 288 -4.89 13.28 -18.73
N LEU A 289 -3.63 13.12 -19.13
CA LEU A 289 -2.91 11.85 -19.01
C LEU A 289 -2.08 11.87 -17.72
N THR A 290 -2.57 11.15 -16.71
CA THR A 290 -1.91 11.01 -15.41
C THR A 290 -2.01 9.59 -14.88
N THR A 291 -0.99 9.17 -14.13
CA THR A 291 -0.95 7.89 -13.42
C THR A 291 -1.21 8.02 -11.92
N ASP A 292 -1.35 9.25 -11.39
CA ASP A 292 -1.57 9.45 -9.95
C ASP A 292 -3.05 9.33 -9.60
N PHE A 293 -3.36 8.48 -8.63
CA PHE A 293 -4.70 8.30 -8.11
C PHE A 293 -5.32 9.59 -7.56
N ALA A 294 -4.54 10.43 -6.87
CA ALA A 294 -5.07 11.65 -6.27
C ALA A 294 -5.57 12.63 -7.35
N MET A 295 -4.81 12.78 -8.44
CA MET A 295 -5.20 13.58 -9.59
C MET A 295 -6.41 12.97 -10.31
N GLN A 296 -6.40 11.65 -10.52
CA GLN A 296 -7.52 10.92 -11.14
C GLN A 296 -8.84 11.14 -10.38
N ASN A 297 -8.81 11.00 -9.06
CA ASN A 297 -9.99 11.17 -8.21
C ASN A 297 -10.57 12.58 -8.31
N VAL A 298 -9.72 13.60 -8.26
CA VAL A 298 -10.15 15.00 -8.39
C VAL A 298 -10.74 15.26 -9.78
N LEU A 299 -10.07 14.81 -10.85
CA LEU A 299 -10.56 14.97 -12.22
C LEU A 299 -11.93 14.32 -12.43
N ILE A 300 -12.11 13.07 -12.01
CA ILE A 300 -13.38 12.35 -12.12
C ILE A 300 -14.48 13.06 -11.31
N GLN A 301 -14.17 13.52 -10.09
CA GLN A 301 -15.14 14.25 -9.27
C GLN A 301 -15.52 15.62 -9.86
N MET A 302 -14.62 16.28 -10.58
CA MET A 302 -14.92 17.51 -11.32
C MET A 302 -15.75 17.25 -12.58
N GLY A 303 -15.78 16.00 -13.08
CA GLY A 303 -16.39 15.63 -14.35
C GLY A 303 -15.46 15.81 -15.56
N LEU A 304 -14.14 15.81 -15.32
CA LEU A 304 -13.12 15.89 -16.37
C LEU A 304 -12.66 14.49 -16.79
N HIS A 305 -12.35 14.33 -18.08
CA HIS A 305 -11.88 13.06 -18.60
C HIS A 305 -10.41 12.82 -18.30
N VAL A 306 -10.13 11.65 -17.73
CA VAL A 306 -8.77 11.15 -17.55
C VAL A 306 -8.45 10.17 -18.68
N LEU A 307 -7.23 10.26 -19.20
CA LEU A 307 -6.69 9.36 -20.19
C LEU A 307 -5.63 8.45 -19.56
N SER A 308 -5.66 7.18 -19.95
CA SER A 308 -4.62 6.21 -19.64
C SER A 308 -3.39 6.41 -20.53
N VAL A 309 -2.32 5.67 -20.23
CA VAL A 309 -1.09 5.58 -21.04
C VAL A 309 -1.39 5.15 -22.49
N ASN A 310 -2.50 4.45 -22.74
CA ASN A 310 -2.89 4.03 -24.10
C ASN A 310 -3.82 5.03 -24.82
N GLY A 311 -4.10 6.18 -24.22
CA GLY A 311 -5.06 7.16 -24.75
C GLY A 311 -6.52 6.78 -24.59
N MET A 312 -6.81 5.69 -23.86
CA MET A 312 -8.17 5.29 -23.53
C MET A 312 -8.70 6.07 -22.33
N VAL A 313 -10.02 6.26 -22.27
CA VAL A 313 -10.68 6.99 -21.18
C VAL A 313 -10.87 6.08 -19.98
N ILE A 314 -10.50 6.58 -18.81
CA ILE A 314 -10.69 5.91 -17.52
C ILE A 314 -12.14 6.04 -17.06
N LYS A 315 -12.89 4.94 -16.96
CA LYS A 315 -14.27 4.96 -16.42
C LYS A 315 -14.35 4.67 -14.93
N GLN A 316 -13.57 3.70 -14.49
CA GLN A 316 -13.52 3.29 -13.09
C GLN A 316 -12.07 3.12 -12.67
N THR A 317 -11.73 3.69 -11.51
CA THR A 317 -10.43 3.49 -10.88
C THR A 317 -10.60 2.70 -9.61
N ARG A 318 -9.97 1.52 -9.52
CA ARG A 318 -9.87 0.76 -8.28
C ARG A 318 -8.47 0.89 -7.74
N ASN A 319 -8.33 1.59 -6.62
CA ASN A 319 -7.05 1.84 -5.97
C ASN A 319 -7.16 1.60 -4.48
N TYR A 320 -6.05 1.78 -3.77
CA TYR A 320 -6.02 1.67 -2.32
C TYR A 320 -5.72 3.02 -1.69
N ILE A 321 -6.35 3.27 -0.55
CA ILE A 321 -6.03 4.39 0.34
C ILE A 321 -5.68 3.87 1.72
N LEU A 322 -5.03 4.71 2.52
CA LEU A 322 -4.80 4.46 3.94
C LEU A 322 -5.83 5.21 4.78
N ARG A 323 -6.56 4.50 5.63
CA ARG A 323 -7.50 5.07 6.60
C ARG A 323 -7.01 4.84 8.02
N CYS A 324 -7.01 5.89 8.83
CA CYS A 324 -6.72 5.78 10.25
C CYS A 324 -7.90 5.12 10.98
N HIS A 325 -7.67 4.04 11.72
CA HIS A 325 -8.74 3.41 12.51
C HIS A 325 -9.05 4.15 13.83
N ALA A 326 -8.23 5.13 14.23
CA ALA A 326 -8.42 5.90 15.46
C ALA A 326 -9.12 7.26 15.24
N CYS A 327 -8.69 8.04 14.24
CA CYS A 327 -9.29 9.35 13.93
C CYS A 327 -10.08 9.38 12.62
N PHE A 328 -10.22 8.23 11.95
CA PHE A 328 -11.02 8.02 10.73
C PHE A 328 -10.61 8.83 9.48
N LYS A 329 -9.60 9.70 9.59
CA LYS A 329 -9.05 10.43 8.45
C LYS A 329 -8.34 9.49 7.48
N THR A 330 -8.54 9.76 6.20
CA THR A 330 -7.95 9.04 5.07
C THR A 330 -6.76 9.79 4.49
N THR A 331 -5.88 9.07 3.81
CA THR A 331 -4.80 9.60 2.99
C THR A 331 -4.56 8.66 1.81
N SER A 332 -4.40 9.23 0.61
CA SER A 332 -4.07 8.51 -0.63
C SER A 332 -2.57 8.19 -0.73
N ASN A 333 -1.71 8.80 0.09
CA ASN A 333 -0.27 8.55 0.06
C ASN A 333 0.08 7.19 0.71
N MET A 334 0.31 6.18 -0.13
CA MET A 334 0.60 4.80 0.28
C MET A 334 1.95 4.60 0.99
N ASN A 335 2.83 5.61 0.99
CA ASN A 335 4.12 5.55 1.67
C ASN A 335 4.03 5.96 3.15
N LYS A 336 2.89 6.49 3.60
CA LYS A 336 2.71 6.94 4.99
C LYS A 336 2.54 5.74 5.93
N VAL A 337 3.26 5.79 7.04
CA VAL A 337 3.17 4.82 8.15
C VAL A 337 2.41 5.41 9.33
N PHE A 338 2.62 6.69 9.62
CA PHE A 338 1.95 7.46 10.66
C PHE A 338 0.80 8.27 10.07
N CYS A 339 -0.30 8.39 10.83
CA CYS A 339 -1.42 9.21 10.42
C CYS A 339 -1.04 10.70 10.47
N PRO A 340 -1.24 11.47 9.38
CA PRO A 340 -0.87 12.89 9.34
C PRO A 340 -1.71 13.78 10.27
N HIS A 341 -2.82 13.26 10.81
CA HIS A 341 -3.71 14.02 11.69
C HIS A 341 -3.47 13.77 13.17
N CYS A 342 -3.44 12.51 13.59
CA CYS A 342 -3.26 12.16 15.01
C CYS A 342 -1.83 11.69 15.35
N GLY A 343 -0.93 11.59 14.38
CA GLY A 343 0.47 11.17 14.57
C GLY A 343 0.67 9.67 14.84
N ASN A 344 -0.39 8.92 15.16
CA ASN A 344 -0.28 7.51 15.52
C ASN A 344 -0.04 6.59 14.31
N GLN A 345 0.65 5.47 14.54
CA GLN A 345 0.86 4.41 13.54
C GLN A 345 -0.38 3.52 13.38
N THR A 346 -1.49 4.12 12.93
CA THR A 346 -2.83 3.50 12.94
C THR A 346 -3.47 3.42 11.57
N LEU A 347 -2.69 3.67 10.51
CA LEU A 347 -3.16 3.57 9.13
C LEU A 347 -3.42 2.11 8.71
N LYS A 348 -4.55 1.87 8.05
CA LYS A 348 -4.95 0.59 7.46
C LYS A 348 -5.30 0.79 5.99
N LYS A 349 -4.88 -0.15 5.15
CA LYS A 349 -5.15 -0.18 3.72
C LYS A 349 -6.63 -0.54 3.47
N VAL A 350 -7.32 0.26 2.68
CA VAL A 350 -8.73 0.07 2.27
C VAL A 350 -8.79 0.22 0.75
N ALA A 351 -9.47 -0.69 0.07
CA ALA A 351 -9.68 -0.57 -1.37
C ALA A 351 -10.83 0.40 -1.65
N VAL A 352 -10.66 1.24 -2.66
CA VAL A 352 -11.60 2.28 -3.06
C VAL A 352 -11.80 2.20 -4.56
N SER A 353 -13.06 2.18 -4.97
CA SER A 353 -13.46 2.28 -6.37
C SER A 353 -14.13 3.62 -6.61
N VAL A 354 -13.67 4.37 -7.59
CA VAL A 354 -14.27 5.64 -8.02
C VAL A 354 -14.87 5.42 -9.40
N SER A 355 -16.19 5.52 -9.51
CA SER A 355 -16.92 5.41 -10.77
C SER A 355 -16.95 6.76 -11.50
N ASN A 356 -17.28 6.74 -12.80
CA ASN A 356 -17.40 7.95 -13.63
C ASN A 356 -18.38 9.00 -13.06
N ASP A 357 -19.39 8.55 -12.33
CA ASP A 357 -20.36 9.44 -11.67
C ASP A 357 -19.77 10.19 -10.46
N GLY A 358 -18.53 9.89 -10.07
CA GLY A 358 -17.88 10.45 -8.88
C GLY A 358 -18.28 9.75 -7.58
N ASN A 359 -19.10 8.70 -7.64
CA ASN A 359 -19.43 7.87 -6.48
C ASN A 359 -18.19 7.11 -6.01
N ILE A 360 -17.96 7.15 -4.70
CA ILE A 360 -16.80 6.52 -4.06
C ILE A 360 -17.29 5.31 -3.29
N GLN A 361 -16.81 4.13 -3.66
CA GLN A 361 -17.13 2.89 -2.96
C GLN A 361 -15.91 2.40 -2.17
N MET A 362 -16.04 2.33 -0.85
CA MET A 362 -14.99 1.85 0.04
C MET A 362 -15.26 0.40 0.46
N HIS A 363 -14.25 -0.45 0.30
CA HIS A 363 -14.32 -1.88 0.57
C HIS A 363 -13.61 -2.20 1.89
N PHE A 364 -14.36 -2.31 2.97
CA PHE A 364 -13.83 -2.57 4.31
C PHE A 364 -13.69 -4.07 4.58
N SER A 365 -12.54 -4.47 5.10
CA SER A 365 -12.35 -5.85 5.55
C SER A 365 -12.94 -6.07 6.94
N ARG A 366 -13.85 -7.04 7.08
CA ARG A 366 -14.35 -7.57 8.36
C ARG A 366 -13.40 -8.58 9.01
N ASN A 367 -12.26 -8.87 8.39
CA ASN A 367 -11.34 -9.88 8.88
C ASN A 367 -10.76 -9.46 10.25
N PRO A 368 -10.96 -10.25 11.33
CA PRO A 368 -10.53 -9.88 12.68
C PRO A 368 -9.01 -9.78 12.83
N LYS A 369 -8.23 -10.32 11.88
CA LYS A 369 -6.77 -10.21 11.88
C LYS A 369 -6.27 -8.80 11.53
N VAL A 370 -7.10 -7.96 10.89
CA VAL A 370 -6.72 -6.60 10.46
C VAL A 370 -6.58 -5.65 11.65
N LEU A 371 -7.50 -5.75 12.61
CA LEU A 371 -7.52 -4.94 13.84
C LEU A 371 -7.23 -5.83 15.06
N ASN A 372 -6.02 -6.37 15.10
CA ASN A 372 -5.57 -7.19 16.23
C ASN A 372 -4.56 -6.41 17.11
N PRO A 373 -4.82 -6.24 18.42
CA PRO A 373 -3.91 -5.52 19.32
C PRO A 373 -2.67 -6.31 19.74
N ARG A 374 -2.56 -7.59 19.35
CA ARG A 374 -1.42 -8.45 19.74
C ARG A 374 -0.09 -7.89 19.23
N GLY A 375 0.88 -7.84 20.14
CA GLY A 375 2.26 -7.41 19.84
C GLY A 375 2.47 -5.90 19.75
N LEU A 376 1.44 -5.09 20.00
CA LEU A 376 1.58 -3.63 20.05
C LEU A 376 2.21 -3.17 21.37
N ARG A 377 1.79 -3.74 22.51
CA ARG A 377 2.34 -3.41 23.84
C ARG A 377 3.58 -4.26 24.15
N HIS A 378 4.72 -3.60 24.32
CA HIS A 378 5.99 -4.19 24.71
C HIS A 378 6.88 -3.13 25.37
N SER A 379 7.90 -3.55 26.12
CA SER A 379 8.83 -2.63 26.78
C SER A 379 9.77 -2.00 25.75
N LEU A 380 9.89 -0.68 25.80
CA LEU A 380 10.81 0.09 24.97
C LEU A 380 12.15 0.28 25.69
N PRO A 381 13.27 0.33 24.96
CA PRO A 381 14.56 0.68 25.55
C PRO A 381 14.57 2.13 26.03
N LEU A 382 15.49 2.44 26.94
CA LEU A 382 15.73 3.82 27.37
C LEU A 382 16.18 4.67 26.16
N PRO A 383 15.75 5.94 26.07
CA PRO A 383 16.15 6.81 24.99
C PRO A 383 17.65 7.08 25.07
N HIS A 384 18.36 6.83 23.97
CA HIS A 384 19.80 7.06 23.87
C HIS A 384 20.13 8.10 22.80
N GLY A 385 21.10 8.97 23.09
CA GLY A 385 21.65 9.95 22.16
C GLY A 385 22.98 9.50 21.54
N GLY A 386 23.53 10.35 20.67
CA GLY A 386 24.85 10.15 20.06
C GLY A 386 24.82 9.73 18.59
N LYS A 387 26.02 9.62 18.00
CA LYS A 387 26.20 9.39 16.55
C LYS A 387 25.70 8.02 16.06
N HIS A 388 25.58 7.05 16.97
CA HIS A 388 25.26 5.65 16.67
C HIS A 388 24.02 5.15 17.42
N ALA A 389 23.23 6.05 18.00
CA ALA A 389 21.98 5.68 18.64
C ALA A 389 20.99 5.09 17.62
N ASN A 390 20.28 4.03 18.03
CA ASN A 390 19.28 3.34 17.22
C ASN A 390 18.00 3.17 18.04
N ASN A 391 17.24 4.26 18.16
CA ASN A 391 15.97 4.26 18.87
C ASN A 391 14.85 3.72 17.97
N PRO A 392 13.81 3.06 18.53
CA PRO A 392 12.61 2.70 17.77
C PRO A 392 11.97 3.91 17.09
N HIS A 393 11.36 3.70 15.92
CA HIS A 393 10.66 4.75 15.17
C HIS A 393 9.21 4.88 15.66
N LEU A 394 8.89 5.97 16.36
CA LEU A 394 7.62 6.18 17.06
C LEU A 394 6.78 7.31 16.48
N VAL A 395 7.40 8.31 15.85
CA VAL A 395 6.74 9.47 15.24
C VAL A 395 7.37 9.81 13.90
N GLU A 396 6.61 10.44 13.00
CA GLU A 396 7.06 10.72 11.63
C GLU A 396 8.28 11.65 11.56
N ASP A 397 8.33 12.68 12.39
CA ASP A 397 9.36 13.70 12.44
C ASP A 397 10.54 13.32 13.35
N GLN A 398 10.66 12.04 13.69
CA GLN A 398 11.73 11.54 14.54
C GLN A 398 13.10 11.71 13.88
N ARG A 399 14.01 12.37 14.60
CA ARG A 399 15.39 12.59 14.12
C ARG A 399 16.23 11.34 14.32
N PHE A 400 16.80 10.82 13.23
CA PHE A 400 17.76 9.72 13.26
C PHE A 400 19.18 10.21 12.95
N PRO A 401 20.21 9.69 13.64
CA PRO A 401 21.60 9.92 13.25
C PRO A 401 21.84 9.45 11.81
N GLN A 402 22.73 10.13 11.08
CA GLN A 402 23.03 9.78 9.70
C GLN A 402 23.87 8.50 9.61
N GLN A 403 23.20 7.35 9.49
CA GLN A 403 23.82 6.03 9.34
C GLN A 403 23.71 5.57 7.88
N ARG A 404 24.59 6.09 7.03
CA ARG A 404 24.55 5.85 5.57
C ARG A 404 25.48 4.72 5.14
N LEU A 405 25.00 3.89 4.22
CA LEU A 405 25.82 2.90 3.52
C LEU A 405 26.85 3.57 2.58
N SER A 406 28.01 2.92 2.41
CA SER A 406 29.03 3.31 1.44
C SER A 406 28.52 3.17 0.00
N ARG A 407 29.21 3.77 -0.97
CA ARG A 407 28.87 3.61 -2.40
C ARG A 407 28.93 2.14 -2.83
N LYS A 408 29.95 1.40 -2.36
CA LYS A 408 30.15 -0.02 -2.65
C LYS A 408 28.99 -0.87 -2.11
N ALA A 409 28.56 -0.61 -0.87
CA ALA A 409 27.46 -1.34 -0.24
C ALA A 409 26.08 -1.12 -0.90
N ARG A 410 25.91 -0.02 -1.65
CA ARG A 410 24.65 0.30 -2.37
C ARG A 410 24.59 -0.27 -3.78
N GLN A 411 25.72 -0.72 -4.32
CA GLN A 411 25.76 -1.31 -5.66
C GLN A 411 25.04 -2.65 -5.64
N LYS A 412 24.15 -2.83 -6.63
CA LYS A 412 23.52 -4.11 -6.93
C LYS A 412 24.07 -4.60 -8.27
N THR A 413 24.01 -5.90 -8.48
CA THR A 413 24.40 -6.49 -9.77
C THR A 413 23.25 -6.32 -10.75
N ASP A 414 23.49 -5.60 -11.84
CA ASP A 414 22.59 -5.55 -13.00
C ASP A 414 23.17 -6.42 -14.11
N VAL A 415 22.50 -7.55 -14.39
CA VAL A 415 22.94 -8.54 -15.38
C VAL A 415 22.69 -8.05 -16.81
N LEU A 416 21.80 -7.07 -16.98
CA LEU A 416 21.43 -6.50 -18.28
C LEU A 416 22.17 -5.20 -18.59
N ASP A 417 23.11 -4.80 -17.73
CA ASP A 417 23.98 -3.65 -17.97
C ASP A 417 24.94 -3.96 -19.13
N PRO A 418 25.16 -3.02 -20.08
CA PRO A 418 26.08 -3.25 -21.19
C PRO A 418 27.52 -3.57 -20.74
N ASP A 419 27.94 -3.09 -19.57
CA ASP A 419 29.28 -3.31 -19.03
C ASP A 419 29.37 -4.62 -18.23
N TYR A 420 28.29 -5.39 -18.09
CA TYR A 420 28.25 -6.64 -17.30
C TYR A 420 29.28 -7.67 -17.79
N VAL A 421 29.42 -7.83 -19.11
CA VAL A 421 30.35 -8.81 -19.73
C VAL A 421 31.82 -8.45 -19.49
N ALA A 422 32.12 -7.16 -19.30
CA ALA A 422 33.47 -6.70 -18.99
C ALA A 422 33.87 -6.95 -17.52
N GLY A 423 32.91 -7.33 -16.67
CA GLY A 423 33.16 -7.59 -15.26
C GLY A 423 34.02 -8.84 -15.03
N SER A 424 35.00 -8.73 -14.12
CA SER A 424 35.82 -9.88 -13.71
C SER A 424 35.06 -10.92 -12.86
N SER A 425 33.87 -10.55 -12.38
CA SER A 425 33.00 -11.37 -11.53
C SER A 425 31.55 -11.12 -11.94
N PRO A 426 30.71 -12.17 -11.97
CA PRO A 426 29.29 -12.03 -12.29
C PRO A 426 28.49 -11.31 -11.18
N PHE A 427 29.10 -11.06 -10.02
CA PHE A 427 28.48 -10.40 -8.87
C PHE A 427 29.27 -9.17 -8.42
N CYS A 428 28.54 -8.16 -7.96
CA CYS A 428 29.10 -6.99 -7.30
C CYS A 428 29.81 -7.39 -5.99
N GLN A 429 30.93 -6.73 -5.70
CA GLN A 429 31.69 -6.99 -4.47
C GLN A 429 30.99 -6.41 -3.24
N ASN A 430 30.96 -7.18 -2.15
CA ASN A 430 30.48 -6.71 -0.86
C ASN A 430 31.44 -5.69 -0.22
N ASP A 431 30.87 -4.80 0.59
CA ASP A 431 31.63 -3.90 1.45
C ASP A 431 31.80 -4.51 2.85
N VAL A 432 33.03 -4.86 3.20
CA VAL A 432 33.39 -5.44 4.50
C VAL A 432 34.38 -4.58 5.28
N TYR A 433 34.93 -3.53 4.67
CA TYR A 433 36.02 -2.73 5.26
C TYR A 433 35.57 -1.36 5.73
N SER A 434 34.46 -0.84 5.20
CA SER A 434 34.01 0.49 5.61
C SER A 434 33.58 0.52 7.07
N ARG A 435 33.65 1.71 7.68
CA ARG A 435 33.10 1.94 9.02
C ARG A 435 31.60 1.59 9.10
N ALA A 436 30.86 1.77 8.01
CA ALA A 436 29.45 1.40 7.93
C ALA A 436 29.24 -0.12 8.02
N ALA A 437 30.13 -0.91 7.39
CA ALA A 437 30.11 -2.36 7.48
C ALA A 437 30.41 -2.84 8.91
N ASN A 438 31.40 -2.22 9.57
CA ASN A 438 31.75 -2.53 10.97
C ASN A 438 30.63 -2.16 11.95
N LEU A 439 29.87 -1.11 11.66
CA LEU A 439 28.67 -0.72 12.44
C LEU A 439 27.43 -1.54 12.07
N HIS A 440 27.56 -2.51 11.15
CA HIS A 440 26.46 -3.35 10.66
C HIS A 440 25.25 -2.58 10.14
N ILE A 441 25.49 -1.42 9.52
CA ILE A 441 24.44 -0.62 8.90
C ILE A 441 23.81 -1.43 7.76
N ARG A 442 22.49 -1.47 7.71
CA ARG A 442 21.71 -2.18 6.70
C ARG A 442 20.89 -1.20 5.88
N ASP A 443 20.52 -1.63 4.68
CA ASP A 443 19.57 -0.90 3.85
C ASP A 443 18.19 -0.88 4.54
N GLU A 444 17.48 0.23 4.42
CA GLU A 444 16.15 0.42 5.02
C GLU A 444 15.12 -0.56 4.44
N GLN A 445 15.35 -1.08 3.22
CA GLN A 445 14.50 -2.09 2.60
C GLN A 445 14.68 -3.49 3.23
N CYS A 446 15.81 -3.75 3.89
CA CYS A 446 16.07 -5.05 4.49
C CYS A 446 15.26 -5.27 5.79
N GLY A 447 14.90 -6.53 6.07
CA GLY A 447 14.32 -6.89 7.36
C GLY A 447 12.87 -6.44 7.58
N GLY A 448 12.12 -6.08 6.54
CA GLY A 448 10.68 -5.76 6.63
C GLY A 448 9.89 -6.87 7.33
N GLY A 449 10.12 -8.14 6.98
CA GLY A 449 9.49 -9.28 7.64
C GLY A 449 9.84 -9.40 9.13
N ARG A 450 11.10 -9.17 9.52
CA ARG A 450 11.53 -9.17 10.94
C ARG A 450 10.85 -8.05 11.74
N ARG A 451 10.66 -6.87 11.14
CA ARG A 451 9.96 -5.75 11.77
C ARG A 451 8.45 -6.00 11.95
N ARG A 452 7.84 -6.85 11.12
CA ARG A 452 6.44 -7.27 11.24
C ARG A 452 6.20 -8.34 12.33
N THR A 453 7.25 -8.97 12.87
CA THR A 453 7.10 -9.98 13.94
C THR A 453 6.75 -9.32 15.27
N ASN A 454 5.87 -9.97 16.03
CA ASN A 454 5.56 -9.58 17.41
C ASN A 454 6.84 -9.59 18.28
N PRO A 455 7.22 -8.45 18.90
CA PRO A 455 8.40 -8.38 19.77
C PRO A 455 8.35 -9.32 20.98
N ASN A 456 7.16 -9.67 21.45
CA ASN A 456 6.95 -10.54 22.61
C ASN A 456 7.08 -12.04 22.24
N ALA A 457 7.23 -12.38 20.96
CA ALA A 457 7.39 -13.76 20.52
C ALA A 457 8.83 -14.26 20.75
N THR A 458 8.96 -15.54 21.13
CA THR A 458 10.27 -16.17 21.32
C THR A 458 11.04 -16.26 20.00
N ARG A 459 12.34 -16.03 20.07
CA ARG A 459 13.27 -16.16 18.93
C ARG A 459 14.21 -17.33 19.18
N ARG A 460 14.82 -17.84 18.10
CA ARG A 460 15.83 -18.90 18.20
C ARG A 460 16.99 -18.43 19.08
N LYS A 461 17.49 -19.34 19.92
CA LYS A 461 18.52 -19.08 20.96
C LYS A 461 19.73 -18.26 20.48
N PHE A 462 20.22 -18.52 19.26
CA PHE A 462 21.43 -17.89 18.73
C PHE A 462 21.16 -16.73 17.75
N LYS A 463 19.91 -16.27 17.62
CA LYS A 463 19.54 -15.19 16.68
C LYS A 463 19.26 -13.90 17.47
N LYS A 464 20.22 -12.98 17.45
CA LYS A 464 20.11 -11.63 18.06
C LYS A 464 19.25 -10.68 17.22
#